data_AF-A0A6P3XDP8-F1
#
_entry.id   AF-A0A6P3XDP8-F1
#
_cell.length_a   1.000
_cell.length_b   1.000
_cell.length_c   1.000
_cell.angle_alpha   90.00
_cell.angle_beta   90.00
_cell.angle_gamma   90.00
#
_symmetry.space_group_name_H-M   'P 1'
#
loop_
_entity.id
_entity.type
_entity.pdbx_description
1 polymer ?
#
loop_
_entity_poly.entity_id
_entity_poly.type
_entity_poly.pdbx_seq_one_letter_code
_entity_poly.pdbx_strand_id
1 'polypeptide(L)'
;MNKSYTMWDQLFDPMIDRLDDNSKVIVVEGPPTVGKAKFAQKLADELEMIYLPPPTFDEYYITPYGYDLRTLDHKLSPGAQSCDLEKFLKDPFHVNVPMFQFHYFQLKYDQYITAMLHLLSTGQGIVLNRSFYTNFVYAKAMMNAGYMRPEALRFHNEVVEIAEAAVMRPHLIIYLDLPVNVIKERIKKRAIPYEVNSKVLTTEYLTDVEDVYKQDYLRREMTHSHVLIYDWTQEGDITYVIDDIEELNFEEYDLKGKMSEWIFENVQQLRIKRTYFQDRFYLHKDYYYIDFNVIELAYSPEEAKEQTELYMTVPGEKYDKGFNEVDKGILFKAAFPPVFTSIRNHPRDVEVLREEFKKLKAIAKF
;
A
#
# COMPACT_ATOMS: atom_id res chain seq x y z
N MET A 1 14.99 -3.66 11.62
CA MET A 1 14.98 -2.28 11.06
C MET A 1 15.07 -1.14 12.10
N ASN A 2 15.24 -1.41 13.41
CA ASN A 2 15.08 -0.41 14.49
C ASN A 2 16.32 0.46 14.85
N LYS A 3 17.32 0.58 13.97
CA LYS A 3 18.46 1.49 14.19
C LYS A 3 18.36 2.63 13.20
N SER A 4 18.35 3.88 13.70
CA SER A 4 18.41 5.07 12.86
C SER A 4 19.70 5.04 12.03
N TYR A 5 19.59 5.11 10.72
CA TYR A 5 20.69 5.34 9.80
C TYR A 5 21.13 6.80 9.90
N THR A 6 22.23 7.04 10.59
CA THR A 6 22.77 8.36 10.87
C THR A 6 23.90 8.73 9.90
N MET A 7 24.36 9.98 9.97
CA MET A 7 25.55 10.43 9.24
C MET A 7 26.81 9.58 9.56
N TRP A 8 26.93 9.08 10.79
CA TRP A 8 28.05 8.21 11.17
C TRP A 8 27.96 6.84 10.49
N ASP A 9 26.75 6.27 10.41
CA ASP A 9 26.53 5.00 9.71
C ASP A 9 26.87 5.17 8.22
N GLN A 10 26.50 6.29 7.59
CA GLN A 10 26.82 6.57 6.19
C GLN A 10 28.33 6.54 5.88
N LEU A 11 29.21 6.92 6.82
CA LEU A 11 30.65 6.91 6.57
C LEU A 11 31.22 5.49 6.44
N PHE A 12 30.63 4.52 7.14
CA PHE A 12 31.16 3.16 7.24
C PHE A 12 30.27 2.11 6.59
N ASP A 13 29.07 2.47 6.12
CA ASP A 13 28.12 1.52 5.54
C ASP A 13 28.49 1.13 4.09
N PRO A 14 28.86 -0.14 3.84
CA PRO A 14 29.13 -0.67 2.51
C PRO A 14 27.81 -1.01 1.79
N MET A 15 27.00 0.02 1.55
CA MET A 15 25.64 -0.13 1.02
C MET A 15 25.60 -0.82 -0.35
N ILE A 16 26.53 -0.47 -1.25
CA ILE A 16 26.58 -1.02 -2.61
C ILE A 16 26.91 -2.52 -2.58
N ASP A 17 27.75 -2.95 -1.65
CA ASP A 17 28.21 -4.35 -1.56
C ASP A 17 27.07 -5.33 -1.21
N ARG A 18 25.91 -4.82 -0.77
CA ARG A 18 24.70 -5.63 -0.53
C ARG A 18 23.80 -5.75 -1.75
N LEU A 19 23.96 -4.87 -2.74
CA LEU A 19 23.11 -4.83 -3.92
C LEU A 19 23.64 -5.80 -4.97
N ASP A 20 22.75 -6.62 -5.49
CA ASP A 20 22.99 -7.67 -6.47
C ASP A 20 21.88 -7.67 -7.53
N ASP A 21 21.95 -8.64 -8.45
CA ASP A 21 20.98 -8.76 -9.55
C ASP A 21 19.55 -8.99 -9.03
N ASN A 22 19.42 -9.64 -7.87
CA ASN A 22 18.15 -9.94 -7.23
C ASN A 22 17.62 -8.79 -6.34
N SER A 23 18.35 -7.68 -6.26
CA SER A 23 17.94 -6.46 -5.55
C SER A 23 16.90 -5.68 -6.36
N LYS A 24 15.73 -6.28 -6.55
CA LYS A 24 14.65 -5.77 -7.41
C LYS A 24 13.33 -5.64 -6.65
N VAL A 25 12.48 -4.76 -7.17
CA VAL A 25 11.11 -4.54 -6.67
C VAL A 25 10.16 -5.01 -7.75
N ILE A 26 9.47 -6.10 -7.46
CA ILE A 26 8.49 -6.72 -8.35
C ILE A 26 7.11 -6.43 -7.78
N VAL A 27 6.18 -5.98 -8.62
CA VAL A 27 4.79 -5.74 -8.23
C VAL A 27 3.89 -6.66 -9.03
N VAL A 28 3.12 -7.48 -8.33
CA VAL A 28 2.07 -8.32 -8.93
C VAL A 28 0.76 -7.54 -8.92
N GLU A 29 0.28 -7.21 -10.11
CA GLU A 29 -0.97 -6.49 -10.36
C GLU A 29 -2.02 -7.38 -11.01
N GLY A 30 -3.27 -6.89 -11.03
CA GLY A 30 -4.40 -7.60 -11.63
C GLY A 30 -5.71 -7.36 -10.90
N PRO A 31 -6.82 -7.86 -11.43
CA PRO A 31 -8.15 -7.64 -10.87
C PRO A 31 -8.37 -8.39 -9.55
N PRO A 32 -9.46 -8.10 -8.81
CA PRO A 32 -9.89 -8.91 -7.67
C PRO A 32 -10.01 -10.40 -8.05
N THR A 33 -9.83 -11.31 -7.09
CA THR A 33 -9.99 -12.78 -7.25
C THR A 33 -9.02 -13.53 -8.17
N VAL A 34 -8.05 -12.86 -8.81
CA VAL A 34 -7.06 -13.54 -9.68
C VAL A 34 -6.13 -14.50 -8.93
N GLY A 35 -5.95 -14.32 -7.62
CA GLY A 35 -5.05 -15.16 -6.81
C GLY A 35 -3.67 -14.56 -6.55
N LYS A 36 -3.51 -13.24 -6.72
CA LYS A 36 -2.23 -12.51 -6.54
C LYS A 36 -1.46 -12.88 -5.28
N ALA A 37 -2.14 -13.05 -4.14
CA ALA A 37 -1.47 -13.35 -2.88
C ALA A 37 -0.70 -14.67 -2.92
N LYS A 38 -1.31 -15.72 -3.48
CA LYS A 38 -0.69 -17.04 -3.66
C LYS A 38 0.45 -16.96 -4.67
N PHE A 39 0.21 -16.31 -5.82
CA PHE A 39 1.22 -16.16 -6.87
C PHE A 39 2.43 -15.36 -6.39
N ALA A 40 2.22 -14.16 -5.84
CA ALA A 40 3.29 -13.29 -5.35
C ALA A 40 4.10 -13.93 -4.21
N GLN A 41 3.45 -14.69 -3.33
CA GLN A 41 4.16 -15.43 -2.28
C GLN A 41 5.03 -16.54 -2.87
N LYS A 42 4.52 -17.31 -3.84
CA LYS A 42 5.29 -18.36 -4.51
C LYS A 42 6.46 -17.74 -5.27
N LEU A 43 6.24 -16.64 -5.98
CA LEU A 43 7.30 -15.93 -6.71
C LEU A 43 8.41 -15.45 -5.77
N ALA A 44 8.04 -14.87 -4.63
CA ALA A 44 8.99 -14.45 -3.62
C ALA A 44 9.79 -15.62 -3.05
N ASP A 45 9.15 -16.77 -2.81
CA ASP A 45 9.81 -17.96 -2.30
C ASP A 45 10.83 -18.53 -3.32
N GLU A 46 10.51 -18.56 -4.62
CA GLU A 46 11.40 -19.06 -5.69
C GLU A 46 12.57 -18.11 -5.98
N LEU A 47 12.34 -16.79 -5.93
CA LEU A 47 13.38 -15.78 -6.15
C LEU A 47 14.14 -15.40 -4.86
N GLU A 48 13.89 -16.09 -3.74
CA GLU A 48 14.46 -15.76 -2.41
C GLU A 48 14.23 -14.29 -1.95
N MET A 49 13.17 -13.68 -2.48
CA MET A 49 12.74 -12.32 -2.16
C MET A 49 11.77 -12.29 -0.98
N ILE A 50 11.50 -11.10 -0.45
CA ILE A 50 10.45 -10.93 0.55
C ILE A 50 9.11 -10.66 -0.10
N TYR A 51 8.11 -11.43 0.29
CA TYR A 51 6.72 -11.12 0.01
C TYR A 51 6.16 -10.06 0.97
N LEU A 52 5.55 -9.02 0.42
CA LEU A 52 4.77 -8.03 1.16
C LEU A 52 3.29 -8.09 0.71
N PRO A 53 2.34 -8.47 1.59
CA PRO A 53 0.92 -8.49 1.25
C PRO A 53 0.36 -7.08 1.17
N PRO A 54 -0.80 -6.82 0.55
CA PRO A 54 -1.42 -5.50 0.59
C PRO A 54 -1.72 -5.09 2.04
N PRO A 55 -1.73 -3.78 2.35
CA PRO A 55 -2.19 -3.30 3.64
C PRO A 55 -3.69 -3.44 3.80
N THR A 56 -4.12 -3.59 5.05
CA THR A 56 -5.53 -3.68 5.44
C THR A 56 -5.90 -2.51 6.33
N PHE A 57 -7.17 -2.14 6.33
CA PHE A 57 -7.69 -1.07 7.19
C PHE A 57 -7.61 -1.41 8.68
N ASP A 58 -7.41 -2.69 9.02
CA ASP A 58 -7.07 -3.11 10.38
C ASP A 58 -5.80 -2.40 10.90
N GLU A 59 -4.83 -2.07 10.04
CA GLU A 59 -3.62 -1.32 10.46
C GLU A 59 -3.87 0.14 10.83
N TYR A 60 -5.03 0.66 10.45
CA TYR A 60 -5.49 2.01 10.76
C TYR A 60 -6.49 2.00 11.92
N TYR A 61 -7.49 1.12 11.86
CA TYR A 61 -8.59 1.11 12.82
C TYR A 61 -8.36 0.23 14.06
N ILE A 62 -7.41 -0.72 14.04
CA ILE A 62 -7.04 -1.46 15.24
C ILE A 62 -5.92 -0.70 15.95
N THR A 63 -6.17 -0.35 17.20
CA THR A 63 -5.23 0.40 18.03
C THR A 63 -3.98 -0.42 18.38
N PRO A 64 -2.87 0.21 18.81
CA PRO A 64 -1.71 -0.48 19.36
C PRO A 64 -2.00 -1.46 20.51
N TYR A 65 -3.14 -1.31 21.19
CA TYR A 65 -3.58 -2.15 22.29
C TYR A 65 -4.62 -3.20 21.86
N GLY A 66 -4.87 -3.34 20.56
CA GLY A 66 -5.75 -4.35 19.97
C GLY A 66 -7.23 -4.03 19.99
N TYR A 67 -7.61 -2.77 20.25
CA TYR A 67 -9.01 -2.34 20.22
C TYR A 67 -9.43 -1.98 18.79
N ASP A 68 -10.57 -2.46 18.31
CA ASP A 68 -11.10 -2.10 16.98
C ASP A 68 -12.02 -0.88 17.06
N LEU A 69 -11.56 0.26 16.54
CA LEU A 69 -12.28 1.53 16.56
C LEU A 69 -13.60 1.49 15.79
N ARG A 70 -13.74 0.61 14.79
CA ARG A 70 -14.99 0.48 14.00
C ARG A 70 -16.17 0.02 14.85
N THR A 71 -15.91 -0.64 15.98
CA THR A 71 -16.96 -1.04 16.94
C THR A 71 -17.69 0.16 17.54
N LEU A 72 -17.09 1.36 17.46
CA LEU A 72 -17.63 2.60 17.99
C LEU A 72 -18.47 3.39 16.99
N ASP A 73 -18.53 2.97 15.72
CA ASP A 73 -19.23 3.70 14.64
C ASP A 73 -20.68 4.05 14.98
N HIS A 74 -21.38 3.16 15.70
CA HIS A 74 -22.78 3.37 16.10
C HIS A 74 -22.99 4.56 17.06
N LYS A 75 -21.90 5.07 17.65
CA LYS A 75 -21.90 6.25 18.53
C LYS A 75 -21.47 7.53 17.82
N LEU A 76 -21.06 7.43 16.55
CA LEU A 76 -20.50 8.51 15.76
C LEU A 76 -21.52 9.00 14.72
N SER A 77 -21.50 10.30 14.44
CA SER A 77 -22.18 10.87 13.28
C SER A 77 -21.64 10.25 11.96
N PRO A 78 -22.43 10.18 10.87
CA PRO A 78 -22.03 9.47 9.65
C PRO A 78 -20.68 9.92 9.05
N GLY A 79 -20.35 11.21 9.10
CA GLY A 79 -19.06 11.73 8.62
C GLY A 79 -17.89 11.42 9.57
N ALA A 80 -18.16 11.17 10.85
CA ALA A 80 -17.15 10.71 11.81
C ALA A 80 -16.95 9.18 11.81
N GLN A 81 -17.79 8.40 11.14
CA GLN A 81 -17.69 6.93 11.14
C GLN A 81 -16.51 6.40 10.31
N SER A 82 -16.03 5.22 10.68
CA SER A 82 -15.04 4.51 9.88
C SER A 82 -15.58 4.19 8.47
N CYS A 83 -14.71 4.10 7.48
CA CYS A 83 -15.03 3.55 6.17
C CYS A 83 -13.88 2.66 5.70
N ASP A 84 -14.16 1.37 5.55
CA ASP A 84 -13.22 0.37 5.03
C ASP A 84 -13.76 -0.25 3.75
N LEU A 85 -13.03 -1.22 3.20
CA LEU A 85 -13.41 -1.89 1.96
C LEU A 85 -14.77 -2.58 2.08
N GLU A 86 -15.08 -3.20 3.23
CA GLU A 86 -16.36 -3.87 3.43
C GLU A 86 -17.52 -2.86 3.44
N LYS A 87 -17.36 -1.72 4.13
CA LYS A 87 -18.37 -0.65 4.13
C LYS A 87 -18.56 -0.07 2.74
N PHE A 88 -17.48 0.22 1.99
CA PHE A 88 -17.57 0.69 0.60
C PHE A 88 -18.32 -0.29 -0.30
N LEU A 89 -18.02 -1.59 -0.22
CA LEU A 89 -18.67 -2.61 -1.05
C LEU A 89 -20.17 -2.75 -0.75
N LYS A 90 -20.62 -2.45 0.48
CA LYS A 90 -22.03 -2.48 0.90
C LYS A 90 -22.78 -1.17 0.64
N ASP A 91 -22.11 -0.05 0.89
CA ASP A 91 -22.65 1.30 0.80
C ASP A 91 -21.70 2.26 0.06
N PRO A 92 -21.70 2.22 -1.28
CA PRO A 92 -20.76 3.02 -2.08
C PRO A 92 -21.05 4.52 -2.11
N PHE A 93 -22.18 4.96 -1.54
CA PHE A 93 -22.53 6.37 -1.43
C PHE A 93 -22.36 6.90 0.00
N HIS A 94 -21.71 6.13 0.88
CA HIS A 94 -21.34 6.61 2.20
C HIS A 94 -20.42 7.84 2.09
N VAL A 95 -20.65 8.84 2.95
CA VAL A 95 -19.94 10.14 2.89
C VAL A 95 -18.42 10.01 2.90
N ASN A 96 -17.89 9.01 3.61
CA ASN A 96 -16.46 8.75 3.75
C ASN A 96 -15.84 7.85 2.66
N VAL A 97 -16.57 7.48 1.60
CA VAL A 97 -16.01 6.67 0.50
C VAL A 97 -14.80 7.32 -0.18
N PRO A 98 -14.81 8.63 -0.48
CA PRO A 98 -13.63 9.31 -1.02
C PRO A 98 -12.44 9.27 -0.06
N MET A 99 -12.70 9.47 1.24
CA MET A 99 -11.67 9.39 2.28
C MET A 99 -11.10 7.98 2.43
N PHE A 100 -11.95 6.94 2.33
CA PHE A 100 -11.51 5.54 2.26
C PHE A 100 -10.50 5.33 1.13
N GLN A 101 -10.79 5.81 -0.09
CA GLN A 101 -9.88 5.65 -1.22
C GLN A 101 -8.55 6.36 -0.98
N PHE A 102 -8.59 7.56 -0.39
CA PHE A 102 -7.41 8.33 -0.02
C PHE A 102 -6.57 7.62 1.07
N HIS A 103 -7.19 7.16 2.15
CA HIS A 103 -6.51 6.38 3.18
C HIS A 103 -5.92 5.09 2.62
N TYR A 104 -6.60 4.43 1.67
CA TYR A 104 -6.05 3.22 1.06
C TYR A 104 -4.80 3.51 0.21
N PHE A 105 -4.75 4.67 -0.46
CA PHE A 105 -3.54 5.17 -1.09
C PHE A 105 -2.43 5.40 -0.05
N GLN A 106 -2.69 6.13 1.02
CA GLN A 106 -1.70 6.43 2.06
C GLN A 106 -1.14 5.15 2.69
N LEU A 107 -2.00 4.16 2.96
CA LEU A 107 -1.58 2.84 3.40
C LEU A 107 -0.63 2.22 2.37
N LYS A 108 -1.03 2.07 1.10
CA LYS A 108 -0.16 1.43 0.09
C LYS A 108 1.16 2.19 -0.11
N TYR A 109 1.13 3.50 -0.06
CA TYR A 109 2.32 4.35 -0.17
C TYR A 109 3.29 4.11 0.98
N ASP A 110 2.82 4.07 2.23
CA ASP A 110 3.68 3.74 3.39
C ASP A 110 4.31 2.33 3.29
N GLN A 111 3.58 1.34 2.76
CA GLN A 111 4.18 0.03 2.49
C GLN A 111 5.23 0.11 1.39
N TYR A 112 5.01 0.89 0.34
CA TYR A 112 5.98 1.04 -0.71
C TYR A 112 7.26 1.71 -0.22
N ILE A 113 7.16 2.74 0.63
CA ILE A 113 8.30 3.35 1.33
C ILE A 113 9.04 2.30 2.17
N THR A 114 8.30 1.43 2.86
CA THR A 114 8.86 0.32 3.64
C THR A 114 9.61 -0.67 2.74
N ALA A 115 9.07 -0.99 1.56
CA ALA A 115 9.73 -1.85 0.58
C ALA A 115 11.03 -1.22 0.06
N MET A 116 11.02 0.06 -0.29
CA MET A 116 12.23 0.80 -0.70
C MET A 116 13.28 0.83 0.41
N LEU A 117 12.86 1.12 1.64
CA LEU A 117 13.77 1.16 2.79
C LEU A 117 14.40 -0.22 3.05
N HIS A 118 13.64 -1.30 2.88
CA HIS A 118 14.13 -2.68 3.00
C HIS A 118 15.18 -3.01 1.95
N LEU A 119 14.86 -2.73 0.68
CA LEU A 119 15.78 -2.95 -0.44
C LEU A 119 17.10 -2.23 -0.19
N LEU A 120 17.03 -0.93 0.11
CA LEU A 120 18.21 -0.10 0.30
C LEU A 120 19.00 -0.45 1.58
N SER A 121 18.35 -1.01 2.59
CA SER A 121 19.04 -1.39 3.83
C SER A 121 19.70 -2.77 3.74
N THR A 122 19.10 -3.71 3.02
CA THR A 122 19.46 -5.13 3.07
C THR A 122 19.96 -5.70 1.75
N GLY A 123 19.63 -5.08 0.62
CA GLY A 123 19.81 -5.63 -0.73
C GLY A 123 18.78 -6.68 -1.11
N GLN A 124 18.00 -7.23 -0.17
CA GLN A 124 17.06 -8.29 -0.51
C GLN A 124 15.88 -7.74 -1.34
N GLY A 125 15.62 -8.36 -2.49
CA GLY A 125 14.49 -8.04 -3.37
C GLY A 125 13.13 -8.24 -2.71
N ILE A 126 12.11 -7.61 -3.28
CA ILE A 126 10.75 -7.57 -2.73
C ILE A 126 9.72 -7.88 -3.82
N VAL A 127 8.74 -8.71 -3.49
CA VAL A 127 7.52 -8.93 -4.28
C VAL A 127 6.32 -8.34 -3.53
N LEU A 128 5.67 -7.36 -4.13
CA LEU A 128 4.46 -6.70 -3.62
C LEU A 128 3.20 -7.27 -4.29
N ASN A 129 2.12 -7.44 -3.53
CA ASN A 129 0.78 -7.68 -4.08
C ASN A 129 0.00 -6.37 -4.12
N ARG A 130 0.01 -5.75 -5.30
CA ARG A 130 -0.42 -4.38 -5.59
C ARG A 130 0.46 -3.30 -4.98
N SER A 131 0.63 -2.21 -5.71
CA SER A 131 1.33 -0.99 -5.28
C SER A 131 0.37 0.20 -5.16
N PHE A 132 0.88 1.34 -4.72
CA PHE A 132 0.10 2.58 -4.71
C PHE A 132 -0.06 3.18 -6.12
N TYR A 133 0.81 2.83 -7.08
CA TYR A 133 0.74 3.32 -8.46
C TYR A 133 -0.57 2.95 -9.17
N THR A 134 -1.24 1.87 -8.76
CA THR A 134 -2.56 1.50 -9.32
C THR A 134 -3.73 2.07 -8.55
N ASN A 135 -3.50 2.94 -7.56
CA ASN A 135 -4.60 3.46 -6.73
C ASN A 135 -5.55 4.33 -7.56
N PHE A 136 -5.01 5.15 -8.48
CA PHE A 136 -5.80 6.00 -9.37
C PHE A 136 -6.74 5.20 -10.28
N VAL A 137 -6.40 3.94 -10.61
CA VAL A 137 -7.25 3.07 -11.43
C VAL A 137 -8.61 2.88 -10.78
N TYR A 138 -8.61 2.59 -9.47
CA TYR A 138 -9.83 2.42 -8.70
C TYR A 138 -10.54 3.75 -8.45
N ALA A 139 -9.80 4.83 -8.19
CA ALA A 139 -10.38 6.16 -8.02
C ALA A 139 -11.12 6.65 -9.29
N LYS A 140 -10.53 6.42 -10.47
CA LYS A 140 -11.15 6.75 -11.76
C LYS A 140 -12.40 5.91 -12.01
N ALA A 141 -12.35 4.60 -11.76
CA ALA A 141 -13.55 3.75 -11.85
C ALA A 141 -14.63 4.16 -10.85
N MET A 142 -14.26 4.61 -9.63
CA MET A 142 -15.21 5.13 -8.64
C MET A 142 -15.88 6.42 -9.11
N MET A 143 -15.14 7.34 -9.76
CA MET A 143 -15.71 8.54 -10.37
C MET A 143 -16.69 8.18 -11.49
N ASN A 144 -16.30 7.29 -12.41
CA ASN A 144 -17.17 6.87 -13.51
C ASN A 144 -18.48 6.24 -13.02
N ALA A 145 -18.41 5.45 -11.95
CA ALA A 145 -19.58 4.84 -11.31
C ALA A 145 -20.40 5.81 -10.44
N GLY A 146 -19.94 7.06 -10.26
CA GLY A 146 -20.63 8.10 -9.49
C GLY A 146 -20.42 8.02 -7.97
N TYR A 147 -19.45 7.23 -7.49
CA TYR A 147 -19.13 7.09 -6.07
C TYR A 147 -18.18 8.17 -5.54
N MET A 148 -17.57 8.95 -6.43
CA MET A 148 -16.61 10.00 -6.12
C MET A 148 -16.83 11.21 -7.04
N ARG A 149 -16.74 12.43 -6.50
CA ARG A 149 -16.86 13.67 -7.28
C ARG A 149 -15.61 13.91 -8.14
N PRO A 150 -15.71 14.57 -9.30
CA PRO A 150 -14.55 14.91 -10.13
C PRO A 150 -13.49 15.73 -9.39
N GLU A 151 -13.88 16.63 -8.49
CA GLU A 151 -12.97 17.43 -7.68
C GLU A 151 -12.16 16.57 -6.71
N ALA A 152 -12.78 15.53 -6.12
CA ALA A 152 -12.08 14.57 -5.29
C ALA A 152 -11.10 13.71 -6.09
N LEU A 153 -11.46 13.30 -7.31
CA LEU A 153 -10.53 12.60 -8.20
C LEU A 153 -9.35 13.48 -8.58
N ARG A 154 -9.58 14.77 -8.89
CA ARG A 154 -8.52 15.73 -9.19
C ARG A 154 -7.53 15.82 -8.03
N PHE A 155 -8.03 16.11 -6.82
CA PHE A 155 -7.19 16.19 -5.63
C PHE A 155 -6.45 14.87 -5.36
N HIS A 156 -7.14 13.74 -5.50
CA HIS A 156 -6.51 12.42 -5.36
C HIS A 156 -5.33 12.24 -6.32
N ASN A 157 -5.50 12.58 -7.60
CA ASN A 157 -4.45 12.44 -8.61
C ASN A 157 -3.29 13.41 -8.35
N GLU A 158 -3.55 14.66 -7.96
CA GLU A 158 -2.51 15.63 -7.58
C GLU A 158 -1.64 15.07 -6.44
N VAL A 159 -2.26 14.48 -5.41
CA VAL A 159 -1.54 13.86 -4.30
C VAL A 159 -0.76 12.62 -4.75
N VAL A 160 -1.34 11.78 -5.61
CA VAL A 160 -0.64 10.60 -6.15
C VAL A 160 0.57 11.03 -6.97
N GLU A 161 0.48 12.07 -7.80
CA GLU A 161 1.62 12.59 -8.58
C GLU A 161 2.77 13.09 -7.70
N ILE A 162 2.47 13.78 -6.60
CA ILE A 162 3.48 14.19 -5.60
C ILE A 162 4.18 12.95 -5.02
N ALA A 163 3.42 11.92 -4.65
CA ALA A 163 3.97 10.69 -4.10
C ALA A 163 4.77 9.88 -5.14
N GLU A 164 4.32 9.81 -6.39
CA GLU A 164 5.03 9.16 -7.49
C GLU A 164 6.40 9.80 -7.72
N ALA A 165 6.51 11.14 -7.62
CA ALA A 165 7.78 11.84 -7.80
C ALA A 165 8.81 11.60 -6.67
N ALA A 166 8.36 11.16 -5.49
CA ALA A 166 9.21 11.01 -4.31
C ALA A 166 9.94 9.64 -4.26
N VAL A 167 9.34 8.59 -4.83
CA VAL A 167 9.82 7.20 -4.77
C VAL A 167 10.08 6.63 -6.17
N MET A 168 10.91 5.59 -6.27
CA MET A 168 11.25 4.94 -7.55
C MET A 168 10.19 3.91 -7.94
N ARG A 169 9.83 3.86 -9.22
CA ARG A 169 8.93 2.87 -9.83
C ARG A 169 9.49 1.46 -9.71
N PRO A 170 8.62 0.42 -9.72
CA PRO A 170 9.09 -0.95 -9.62
C PRO A 170 9.97 -1.34 -10.81
N HIS A 171 10.85 -2.31 -10.62
CA HIS A 171 11.67 -2.83 -11.70
C HIS A 171 10.82 -3.66 -12.67
N LEU A 172 9.83 -4.38 -12.12
CA LEU A 172 8.98 -5.28 -12.87
C LEU A 172 7.55 -5.21 -12.36
N ILE A 173 6.61 -5.15 -13.30
CA ILE A 173 5.18 -5.30 -13.05
C ILE A 173 4.73 -6.57 -13.75
N ILE A 174 4.15 -7.49 -12.98
CA ILE A 174 3.53 -8.71 -13.49
C ILE A 174 2.02 -8.52 -13.40
N TYR A 175 1.37 -8.36 -14.53
CA TYR A 175 -0.08 -8.20 -14.61
C TYR A 175 -0.75 -9.54 -14.93
N LEU A 176 -1.53 -10.05 -13.98
CA LEU A 176 -2.33 -11.25 -14.16
C LEU A 176 -3.70 -10.86 -14.71
N ASP A 177 -3.92 -11.08 -16.01
CA ASP A 177 -5.14 -10.70 -16.70
C ASP A 177 -6.26 -11.71 -16.47
N LEU A 178 -7.48 -11.20 -16.29
CA LEU A 178 -8.68 -12.00 -16.07
C LEU A 178 -9.88 -11.28 -16.67
N PRO A 179 -10.70 -11.95 -17.50
CA PRO A 179 -11.90 -11.32 -18.04
C PRO A 179 -12.99 -11.17 -16.97
N VAL A 180 -13.80 -10.11 -17.07
CA VAL A 180 -14.83 -9.72 -16.07
C VAL A 180 -15.82 -10.83 -15.74
N ASN A 181 -16.22 -11.64 -16.72
CA ASN A 181 -17.11 -12.77 -16.50
C ASN A 181 -16.49 -13.79 -15.51
N VAL A 182 -15.22 -14.13 -15.68
CA VAL A 182 -14.49 -15.07 -14.81
C VAL A 182 -14.29 -14.46 -13.42
N ILE A 183 -14.02 -13.15 -13.32
CA ILE A 183 -13.93 -12.45 -12.02
C ILE A 183 -15.23 -12.63 -11.23
N LYS A 184 -16.38 -12.39 -11.87
CA LYS A 184 -17.70 -12.52 -11.21
C LYS A 184 -18.00 -13.95 -10.79
N GLU A 185 -17.64 -14.93 -11.60
CA GLU A 185 -17.77 -16.36 -11.24
C GLU A 185 -16.90 -16.72 -10.02
N ARG A 186 -15.65 -16.24 -9.99
CA ARG A 186 -14.74 -16.45 -8.86
C ARG A 186 -15.22 -15.74 -7.58
N ILE A 187 -15.77 -14.53 -7.68
CA ILE A 187 -16.42 -13.84 -6.54
C ILE A 187 -17.54 -14.71 -5.97
N LYS A 188 -18.45 -15.21 -6.83
CA LYS A 188 -19.54 -16.09 -6.41
C LYS A 188 -19.03 -17.38 -5.75
N LYS A 189 -18.01 -18.02 -6.33
CA LYS A 189 -17.40 -19.24 -5.80
C LYS A 189 -16.74 -19.04 -4.43
N ARG A 190 -16.10 -17.88 -4.22
CA ARG A 190 -15.45 -17.53 -2.95
C ARG A 190 -16.46 -17.28 -1.81
N ALA A 191 -17.72 -16.98 -2.15
CA ALA A 191 -18.85 -16.90 -1.23
C ALA A 191 -18.66 -15.93 -0.04
N ILE A 192 -17.89 -14.87 -0.22
CA ILE A 192 -17.74 -13.82 0.80
C ILE A 192 -18.97 -12.90 0.76
N PRO A 193 -19.74 -12.76 1.87
CA PRO A 193 -21.06 -12.11 1.85
C PRO A 193 -21.06 -10.67 1.32
N TYR A 194 -20.08 -9.85 1.69
CA TYR A 194 -20.03 -8.44 1.28
C TYR A 194 -19.53 -8.24 -0.15
N GLU A 195 -18.87 -9.24 -0.76
CA GLU A 195 -18.45 -9.17 -2.16
C GLU A 195 -19.55 -9.67 -3.10
N VAL A 196 -20.19 -10.79 -2.74
CA VAL A 196 -21.27 -11.39 -3.54
C VAL A 196 -22.48 -10.46 -3.62
N ASN A 197 -22.81 -9.80 -2.50
CA ASN A 197 -23.92 -8.85 -2.42
C ASN A 197 -23.47 -7.40 -2.63
N SER A 198 -22.28 -7.18 -3.17
CA SER A 198 -21.74 -5.84 -3.35
C SER A 198 -22.57 -5.04 -4.35
N LYS A 199 -22.81 -3.77 -4.02
CA LYS A 199 -23.39 -2.80 -4.95
C LYS A 199 -22.36 -2.22 -5.92
N VAL A 200 -21.08 -2.46 -5.66
CA VAL A 200 -19.93 -1.90 -6.38
C VAL A 200 -19.41 -2.85 -7.45
N LEU A 201 -19.31 -4.15 -7.16
CA LEU A 201 -18.72 -5.16 -8.06
C LEU A 201 -19.69 -5.55 -9.21
N THR A 202 -20.24 -4.52 -9.86
CA THR A 202 -21.07 -4.63 -11.06
C THR A 202 -20.20 -4.98 -12.28
N THR A 203 -20.83 -5.36 -13.39
CA THR A 203 -20.07 -5.62 -14.62
C THR A 203 -19.41 -4.34 -15.10
N GLU A 204 -20.15 -3.24 -15.06
CA GLU A 204 -19.74 -1.93 -15.55
C GLU A 204 -18.53 -1.40 -14.77
N TYR A 205 -18.57 -1.45 -13.44
CA TYR A 205 -17.44 -1.02 -12.62
C TYR A 205 -16.18 -1.88 -12.83
N LEU A 206 -16.34 -3.20 -12.95
CA LEU A 206 -15.22 -4.10 -13.19
C LEU A 206 -14.61 -3.92 -14.58
N THR A 207 -15.44 -3.68 -15.60
CA THR A 207 -14.99 -3.33 -16.95
C THR A 207 -14.21 -2.01 -16.93
N ASP A 208 -14.73 -0.98 -16.25
CA ASP A 208 -14.03 0.30 -16.10
C ASP A 208 -12.66 0.14 -15.43
N VAL A 209 -12.57 -0.69 -14.38
CA VAL A 209 -11.29 -1.01 -13.73
C VAL A 209 -10.33 -1.70 -14.71
N GLU A 210 -10.80 -2.67 -15.48
CA GLU A 210 -10.00 -3.37 -16.48
C GLU A 210 -9.50 -2.42 -17.58
N ASP A 211 -10.38 -1.57 -18.10
CA ASP A 211 -10.06 -0.59 -19.14
C ASP A 211 -9.01 0.42 -18.67
N VAL A 212 -9.18 0.98 -17.47
CA VAL A 212 -8.22 1.94 -16.91
C VAL A 212 -6.88 1.26 -16.60
N TYR A 213 -6.88 -0.01 -16.17
CA TYR A 213 -5.64 -0.79 -16.03
C TYR A 213 -4.88 -0.90 -17.35
N LYS A 214 -5.56 -1.35 -18.41
CA LYS A 214 -4.93 -1.69 -19.70
C LYS A 214 -4.56 -0.44 -20.50
N GLN A 215 -5.45 0.54 -20.55
CA GLN A 215 -5.32 1.71 -21.42
C GLN A 215 -4.45 2.81 -20.81
N ASP A 216 -4.54 3.01 -19.49
CA ASP A 216 -3.83 4.09 -18.80
C ASP A 216 -2.61 3.57 -18.03
N TYR A 217 -2.81 2.68 -17.05
CA TYR A 217 -1.74 2.26 -16.15
C TYR A 217 -0.63 1.51 -16.86
N LEU A 218 -0.91 0.34 -17.45
CA LEU A 218 0.13 -0.51 -18.04
C LEU A 218 0.88 0.21 -19.17
N ARG A 219 0.15 0.97 -20.00
CA ARG A 219 0.73 1.76 -21.08
C ARG A 219 1.73 2.81 -20.57
N ARG A 220 1.40 3.50 -19.47
CA ARG A 220 2.29 4.47 -18.83
C ARG A 220 3.48 3.78 -18.16
N GLU A 221 3.25 2.65 -17.49
CA GLU A 221 4.33 1.96 -16.77
C GLU A 221 5.35 1.31 -17.70
N MET A 222 4.96 0.88 -18.91
CA MET A 222 5.88 0.28 -19.89
C MET A 222 7.06 1.18 -20.30
N THR A 223 6.94 2.50 -20.14
CA THR A 223 8.03 3.44 -20.44
C THR A 223 9.07 3.52 -19.33
N HIS A 224 8.72 3.12 -18.10
CA HIS A 224 9.58 3.23 -16.92
C HIS A 224 9.99 1.87 -16.35
N SER A 225 9.11 0.89 -16.40
CA SER A 225 9.24 -0.44 -15.80
C SER A 225 9.18 -1.54 -16.87
N HIS A 226 9.72 -2.72 -16.57
CA HIS A 226 9.36 -3.92 -17.36
C HIS A 226 7.95 -4.36 -16.99
N VAL A 227 7.19 -4.84 -17.97
CA VAL A 227 5.80 -5.27 -17.79
C VAL A 227 5.62 -6.62 -18.46
N LEU A 228 5.24 -7.63 -17.68
CA LEU A 228 4.87 -8.96 -18.16
C LEU A 228 3.36 -9.15 -17.95
N ILE A 229 2.67 -9.63 -18.98
CA ILE A 229 1.21 -9.78 -19.01
C ILE A 229 0.89 -11.25 -19.24
N TYR A 230 0.14 -11.85 -18.33
CA TYR A 230 -0.26 -13.26 -18.42
C TYR A 230 -1.77 -13.40 -18.38
N ASP A 231 -2.35 -14.17 -19.30
CA ASP A 231 -3.71 -14.67 -19.11
C ASP A 231 -3.72 -15.66 -17.93
N TRP A 232 -4.44 -15.30 -16.87
CA TRP A 232 -4.50 -16.07 -15.63
C TRP A 232 -5.88 -16.72 -15.42
N THR A 233 -6.65 -16.88 -16.50
CA THR A 233 -7.96 -17.54 -16.50
C THR A 233 -7.85 -18.95 -15.91
N GLN A 234 -6.76 -19.65 -16.22
CA GLN A 234 -6.30 -20.85 -15.52
C GLN A 234 -4.99 -20.52 -14.80
N GLU A 235 -4.80 -21.07 -13.60
CA GLU A 235 -3.56 -20.84 -12.85
C GLU A 235 -2.39 -21.46 -13.61
N GLY A 236 -1.44 -20.61 -14.03
CA GLY A 236 -0.27 -21.01 -14.79
C GLY A 236 0.84 -21.58 -13.90
N ASP A 237 1.84 -22.21 -14.54
CA ASP A 237 3.06 -22.59 -13.84
C ASP A 237 3.96 -21.37 -13.65
N ILE A 238 4.52 -21.25 -12.46
CA ILE A 238 5.37 -20.11 -12.10
C ILE A 238 6.74 -20.18 -12.77
N THR A 239 7.20 -21.38 -13.10
CA THR A 239 8.52 -21.58 -13.72
C THR A 239 8.63 -20.81 -15.03
N TYR A 240 7.58 -20.80 -15.86
CA TYR A 240 7.57 -19.99 -17.07
C TYR A 240 7.70 -18.49 -16.80
N VAL A 241 7.08 -18.00 -15.72
CA VAL A 241 7.20 -16.58 -15.35
C VAL A 241 8.61 -16.27 -14.85
N ILE A 242 9.26 -17.21 -14.16
CA ILE A 242 10.65 -17.05 -13.71
C ILE A 242 11.59 -17.03 -14.91
N ASP A 243 11.44 -17.96 -15.86
CA ASP A 243 12.21 -18.00 -17.09
C ASP A 243 12.09 -16.66 -17.86
N ASP A 244 10.87 -16.14 -18.01
CA ASP A 244 10.63 -14.83 -18.64
C ASP A 244 11.31 -13.68 -17.87
N ILE A 245 11.36 -13.75 -16.53
CA ILE A 245 12.04 -12.75 -15.69
C ILE A 245 13.56 -12.80 -15.89
N GLU A 246 14.13 -14.00 -15.99
CA GLU A 246 15.57 -14.20 -16.21
C GLU A 246 16.02 -13.69 -17.60
N GLU A 247 15.12 -13.69 -18.58
CA GLU A 247 15.38 -13.11 -19.91
C GLU A 247 15.34 -11.57 -19.92
N LEU A 248 14.76 -10.92 -18.90
CA LEU A 248 14.68 -9.47 -18.85
C LEU A 248 16.04 -8.84 -18.56
N ASN A 249 16.42 -7.87 -19.40
CA ASN A 249 17.57 -7.03 -19.14
C ASN A 249 17.19 -5.85 -18.23
N PHE A 250 17.64 -5.88 -16.97
CA PHE A 250 17.47 -4.76 -16.03
C PHE A 250 18.61 -3.73 -16.08
N GLU A 251 19.68 -3.98 -16.84
CA GLU A 251 20.86 -3.12 -16.98
C GLU A 251 20.73 -2.13 -18.15
N GLU A 252 19.56 -1.54 -18.32
CA GLU A 252 19.33 -0.52 -19.35
C GLU A 252 19.78 0.86 -18.83
N TYR A 253 20.95 1.32 -19.29
CA TYR A 253 21.54 2.60 -18.88
C TYR A 253 21.11 3.77 -19.77
N ASP A 254 19.80 3.97 -19.96
CA ASP A 254 19.26 5.18 -20.59
C ASP A 254 18.71 6.13 -19.51
N LEU A 255 19.34 7.29 -19.35
CA LEU A 255 18.93 8.35 -18.41
C LEU A 255 17.53 8.89 -18.65
N LYS A 256 16.92 8.65 -19.82
CA LYS A 256 15.53 9.03 -20.15
C LYS A 256 14.66 7.82 -20.50
N GLY A 257 15.20 6.62 -20.39
CA GLY A 257 14.52 5.39 -20.78
C GLY A 257 13.94 4.64 -19.59
N LYS A 258 13.67 3.37 -19.84
CA LYS A 258 13.25 2.40 -18.83
C LYS A 258 14.33 2.27 -17.76
N MET A 259 13.95 2.06 -16.50
CA MET A 259 14.86 1.99 -15.34
C MET A 259 15.64 3.28 -15.01
N SER A 260 15.39 4.41 -15.70
CA SER A 260 16.10 5.68 -15.46
C SER A 260 16.09 6.14 -13.99
N GLU A 261 15.02 5.87 -13.25
CA GLU A 261 14.88 6.21 -11.83
C GLU A 261 15.80 5.39 -10.90
N TRP A 262 16.36 4.28 -11.39
CA TRP A 262 17.29 3.40 -10.70
C TRP A 262 18.77 3.69 -11.05
N ILE A 263 19.02 4.69 -11.91
CA ILE A 263 20.38 5.09 -12.28
C ILE A 263 20.84 6.20 -11.31
N PHE A 264 21.91 5.92 -10.57
CA PHE A 264 22.51 6.86 -9.62
C PHE A 264 23.92 7.23 -10.05
N GLU A 265 24.28 8.52 -9.95
CA GLU A 265 25.63 8.98 -10.31
C GLU A 265 26.67 8.52 -9.29
N ASN A 266 26.27 8.38 -8.03
CA ASN A 266 27.15 7.99 -6.94
C ASN A 266 26.36 7.39 -5.76
N VAL A 267 27.09 6.70 -4.87
CA VAL A 267 26.53 6.07 -3.67
C VAL A 267 25.82 7.06 -2.74
N GLN A 268 26.21 8.34 -2.72
CA GLN A 268 25.61 9.31 -1.81
C GLN A 268 24.15 9.59 -2.19
N GLN A 269 23.79 9.59 -3.47
CA GLN A 269 22.39 9.73 -3.90
C GLN A 269 21.52 8.62 -3.33
N LEU A 270 22.03 7.38 -3.34
CA LEU A 270 21.35 6.23 -2.79
C LEU A 270 21.20 6.31 -1.26
N ARG A 271 22.24 6.78 -0.57
CA ARG A 271 22.22 7.02 0.89
C ARG A 271 21.24 8.11 1.29
N ILE A 272 21.13 9.18 0.49
CA ILE A 272 20.14 10.25 0.67
C ILE A 272 18.74 9.68 0.53
N LYS A 273 18.47 8.90 -0.53
CA LYS A 273 17.17 8.24 -0.72
C LYS A 273 16.80 7.34 0.47
N ARG A 274 17.74 6.53 0.96
CA ARG A 274 17.53 5.70 2.15
C ARG A 274 17.18 6.52 3.39
N THR A 275 17.90 7.63 3.63
CA THR A 275 17.64 8.53 4.76
C THR A 275 16.23 9.13 4.65
N TYR A 276 15.86 9.56 3.44
CA TYR A 276 14.53 10.12 3.17
C TYR A 276 13.40 9.10 3.40
N PHE A 277 13.60 7.82 3.04
CA PHE A 277 12.64 6.74 3.33
C PHE A 277 12.59 6.34 4.81
N GLN A 278 13.69 6.48 5.54
CA GLN A 278 13.70 6.30 6.98
C GLN A 278 12.84 7.38 7.65
N ASP A 279 12.97 8.63 7.20
CA ASP A 279 12.16 9.76 7.66
C ASP A 279 10.83 9.83 6.89
N ARG A 280 10.16 8.69 6.73
CA ARG A 280 8.92 8.51 5.96
C ARG A 280 7.82 9.51 6.26
N PHE A 281 7.84 10.10 7.45
CA PHE A 281 6.89 11.13 7.83
C PHE A 281 6.94 12.34 6.86
N TYR A 282 8.13 12.78 6.43
CA TYR A 282 8.24 13.91 5.51
C TYR A 282 7.60 13.61 4.14
N LEU A 283 7.69 12.36 3.67
CA LEU A 283 7.04 11.92 2.44
C LEU A 283 5.51 12.04 2.50
N HIS A 284 4.92 11.85 3.67
CA HIS A 284 3.48 12.04 3.89
C HIS A 284 3.10 13.51 4.08
N LYS A 285 4.04 14.32 4.59
CA LYS A 285 3.84 15.75 4.79
C LYS A 285 3.74 16.52 3.48
N ASP A 286 4.45 16.09 2.43
CA ASP A 286 4.54 16.80 1.14
C ASP A 286 3.18 17.01 0.46
N TYR A 287 2.20 16.16 0.76
CA TYR A 287 0.83 16.28 0.25
C TYR A 287 -0.21 16.54 1.35
N TYR A 288 0.23 16.92 2.56
CA TYR A 288 -0.66 17.20 3.69
C TYR A 288 -1.22 18.62 3.58
N TYR A 289 -2.22 18.81 2.73
CA TYR A 289 -3.00 20.05 2.63
C TYR A 289 -4.48 19.76 2.49
N ILE A 290 -5.30 20.76 2.81
CA ILE A 290 -6.76 20.69 2.69
C ILE A 290 -7.18 21.51 1.47
N ASP A 291 -7.85 20.87 0.51
CA ASP A 291 -8.56 21.57 -0.56
C ASP A 291 -10.00 21.82 -0.11
N PHE A 292 -10.36 23.09 0.10
CA PHE A 292 -11.70 23.48 0.53
C PHE A 292 -12.80 23.18 -0.50
N ASN A 293 -12.45 22.83 -1.75
CA ASN A 293 -13.41 22.36 -2.75
C ASN A 293 -13.78 20.88 -2.56
N VAL A 294 -12.99 20.13 -1.77
CA VAL A 294 -13.12 18.69 -1.54
C VAL A 294 -13.38 18.42 -0.05
N ILE A 295 -14.54 18.89 0.40
CA ILE A 295 -14.97 18.78 1.81
C ILE A 295 -15.10 17.34 2.31
N GLU A 296 -15.33 16.37 1.43
CA GLU A 296 -15.43 14.93 1.73
C GLU A 296 -14.10 14.28 2.18
N LEU A 297 -12.98 14.99 2.01
CA LEU A 297 -11.67 14.57 2.51
C LEU A 297 -11.25 15.29 3.79
N ALA A 298 -12.15 16.08 4.39
CA ALA A 298 -11.92 16.78 5.64
C ALA A 298 -13.03 16.47 6.65
N TYR A 299 -12.67 16.38 7.93
CA TYR A 299 -13.64 16.33 9.01
C TYR A 299 -14.06 17.75 9.40
N SER A 300 -15.35 17.94 9.68
CA SER A 300 -15.79 19.15 10.39
C SER A 300 -15.19 19.21 11.80
N PRO A 301 -15.08 20.40 12.42
CA PRO A 301 -14.63 20.53 13.80
C PRO A 301 -15.44 19.67 14.79
N GLU A 302 -16.74 19.55 14.56
CA GLU A 302 -17.65 18.75 15.38
C GLU A 302 -17.37 17.25 15.24
N GLU A 303 -17.23 16.75 14.01
CA GLU A 303 -16.89 15.34 13.75
C GLU A 303 -15.51 14.97 14.30
N ALA A 304 -14.51 15.84 14.10
CA ALA A 304 -13.16 15.62 14.62
C ALA A 304 -13.15 15.59 16.15
N LYS A 305 -13.91 16.49 16.80
CA LYS A 305 -14.07 16.50 18.25
C LYS A 305 -14.77 15.24 18.74
N GLU A 306 -15.85 14.83 18.07
CA GLU A 306 -16.61 13.62 18.39
C GLU A 306 -15.72 12.37 18.35
N GLN A 307 -14.96 12.18 17.26
CA GLN A 307 -13.98 11.10 17.13
C GLN A 307 -12.96 11.15 18.27
N THR A 308 -12.35 12.31 18.50
CA THR A 308 -11.26 12.48 19.46
C THR A 308 -11.73 12.19 20.90
N GLU A 309 -12.87 12.75 21.31
CA GLU A 309 -13.43 12.51 22.64
C GLU A 309 -13.81 11.04 22.84
N LEU A 310 -14.39 10.39 21.82
CA LEU A 310 -14.76 8.98 21.89
C LEU A 310 -13.53 8.08 21.93
N TYR A 311 -12.52 8.34 21.10
CA TYR A 311 -11.29 7.54 21.06
C TYR A 311 -10.50 7.65 22.38
N MET A 312 -10.49 8.80 23.05
CA MET A 312 -9.88 8.93 24.38
C MET A 312 -10.55 8.05 25.46
N THR A 313 -11.77 7.55 25.23
CA THR A 313 -12.43 6.59 26.15
C THR A 313 -11.96 5.16 25.95
N VAL A 314 -11.27 4.87 24.85
CA VAL A 314 -10.76 3.54 24.52
C VAL A 314 -9.55 3.20 25.40
N PRO A 315 -9.47 1.98 25.96
CA PRO A 315 -8.30 1.56 26.72
C PRO A 315 -7.01 1.68 25.90
N GLY A 316 -6.04 2.44 26.42
CA GLY A 316 -4.74 2.64 25.77
C GLY A 316 -4.64 3.86 24.84
N GLU A 317 -5.75 4.56 24.57
CA GLU A 317 -5.76 5.69 23.62
C GLU A 317 -5.81 7.07 24.29
N LYS A 318 -5.82 7.12 25.62
CA LYS A 318 -5.87 8.40 26.37
C LYS A 318 -4.54 9.15 26.32
N TYR A 319 -3.43 8.42 26.28
CA TYR A 319 -2.07 8.95 26.21
C TYR A 319 -1.29 8.24 25.10
N ASP A 320 -0.13 8.79 24.73
CA ASP A 320 0.76 8.17 23.76
C ASP A 320 1.11 6.72 24.13
N LYS A 321 1.37 5.91 23.10
CA LYS A 321 1.76 4.50 23.25
C LYS A 321 2.92 4.38 24.26
N GLY A 322 2.76 3.55 25.28
CA GLY A 322 3.77 3.34 26.32
C GLY A 322 3.59 4.22 27.57
N PHE A 323 2.62 5.14 27.59
CA PHE A 323 2.31 6.04 28.71
C PHE A 323 0.90 5.84 29.29
N ASN A 324 0.23 4.74 28.96
CA ASN A 324 -1.09 4.42 29.49
C ASN A 324 -0.98 3.59 30.77
N GLU A 325 -2.05 3.49 31.56
CA GLU A 325 -2.05 2.79 32.86
C GLU A 325 -1.61 1.31 32.77
N VAL A 326 -1.81 0.69 31.61
CA VAL A 326 -1.40 -0.70 31.32
C VAL A 326 0.11 -0.84 31.10
N ASP A 327 0.82 0.28 30.88
CA ASP A 327 2.23 0.29 30.55
C ASP A 327 3.13 0.30 31.80
N LYS A 328 4.26 -0.41 31.70
CA LYS A 328 5.26 -0.47 32.78
C LYS A 328 6.33 0.59 32.59
N GLY A 329 6.89 1.07 33.71
CA GLY A 329 8.07 1.94 33.73
C GLY A 329 7.85 3.36 33.21
N ILE A 330 6.61 3.86 33.24
CA ILE A 330 6.20 5.15 32.65
C ILE A 330 7.08 6.31 33.13
N LEU A 331 7.41 6.38 34.44
CA LEU A 331 8.26 7.43 35.01
C LEU A 331 9.70 7.47 34.46
N PHE A 332 10.14 6.40 33.79
CA PHE A 332 11.47 6.28 33.21
C PHE A 332 11.44 6.32 31.68
N LYS A 333 10.28 6.59 31.08
CA LYS A 333 10.13 6.77 29.63
C LYS A 333 10.16 8.26 29.31
N ALA A 334 10.82 8.59 28.22
CA ALA A 334 10.67 9.87 27.53
C ALA A 334 10.32 9.57 26.08
N ALA A 335 9.28 10.21 25.57
CA ALA A 335 8.92 10.15 24.16
C ALA A 335 8.75 11.56 23.63
N PHE A 336 9.30 11.78 22.45
CA PHE A 336 9.06 12.95 21.65
C PHE A 336 8.43 12.44 20.36
N PRO A 337 7.10 12.18 20.35
CA PRO A 337 6.45 11.73 19.13
C PRO A 337 6.69 12.78 18.04
N PRO A 338 6.91 12.35 16.78
CA PRO A 338 6.99 13.31 15.69
C PRO A 338 5.68 14.10 15.64
N VAL A 339 5.75 15.37 15.25
CA VAL A 339 4.59 16.27 15.16
C VAL A 339 3.50 15.69 14.25
N PHE A 340 3.89 14.75 13.37
CA PHE A 340 2.96 13.98 12.58
C PHE A 340 3.50 12.58 12.28
N THR A 341 2.57 11.68 12.00
CA THR A 341 2.80 10.25 11.78
C THR A 341 2.11 9.82 10.50
N SER A 342 2.55 8.71 9.90
CA SER A 342 1.71 8.07 8.88
C SER A 342 0.42 7.59 9.52
N ILE A 343 -0.62 7.36 8.71
CA ILE A 343 -1.91 6.85 9.21
C ILE A 343 -1.80 5.43 9.78
N ARG A 344 -0.65 4.76 9.68
CA ARG A 344 -0.46 3.44 10.27
C ARG A 344 -0.01 3.57 11.71
N ASN A 345 -0.70 2.86 12.59
CA ASN A 345 -0.34 2.79 14.00
C ASN A 345 1.01 2.10 14.22
N HIS A 346 1.38 1.17 13.33
CA HIS A 346 2.65 0.46 13.34
C HIS A 346 3.31 0.50 11.96
N PRO A 347 4.58 0.91 11.85
CA PRO A 347 5.33 0.63 10.64
C PRO A 347 5.38 -0.89 10.46
N ARG A 348 5.07 -1.37 9.26
CA ARG A 348 5.18 -2.79 8.89
C ARG A 348 6.65 -3.18 8.85
N ASP A 349 7.27 -3.38 10.00
CA ASP A 349 8.63 -3.90 10.08
C ASP A 349 8.65 -5.22 9.32
N VAL A 350 9.48 -5.29 8.29
CA VAL A 350 9.50 -6.42 7.36
C VAL A 350 9.84 -7.73 8.09
N GLU A 351 10.62 -7.64 9.17
CA GLU A 351 10.91 -8.73 10.10
C GLU A 351 9.66 -9.23 10.84
N VAL A 352 8.78 -8.33 11.28
CA VAL A 352 7.51 -8.67 11.94
C VAL A 352 6.59 -9.37 10.95
N LEU A 353 6.46 -8.83 9.73
CA LEU A 353 5.69 -9.48 8.67
C LEU A 353 6.22 -10.88 8.36
N ARG A 354 7.54 -11.06 8.26
CA ARG A 354 8.15 -12.38 8.02
C ARG A 354 7.73 -13.39 9.09
N GLU A 355 7.73 -12.99 10.36
CA GLU A 355 7.30 -13.86 11.47
C GLU A 355 5.79 -14.12 11.47
N GLU A 356 4.97 -13.12 11.18
CA GLU A 356 3.52 -13.29 11.02
C GLU A 356 3.18 -14.24 9.86
N PHE A 357 3.84 -14.09 8.72
CA PHE A 357 3.65 -14.96 7.57
C PHE A 357 4.12 -16.39 7.84
N LYS A 358 5.25 -16.57 8.54
CA LYS A 358 5.67 -17.92 8.98
C LYS A 358 4.60 -18.59 9.83
N LYS A 359 3.99 -17.85 10.77
CA LYS A 359 2.88 -18.36 11.59
C LYS A 359 1.65 -18.70 10.76
N LEU A 360 1.24 -17.83 9.83
CA LEU A 360 0.10 -18.07 8.95
C LEU A 360 0.33 -19.26 8.00
N LYS A 361 1.53 -19.40 7.42
CA LYS A 361 1.92 -20.57 6.60
C LYS A 361 1.89 -21.86 7.42
N ALA A 362 2.26 -21.82 8.70
CA ALA A 362 2.18 -22.96 9.60
C ALA A 362 0.73 -23.37 9.92
N ILE A 363 -0.17 -22.39 10.08
CA ILE A 363 -1.60 -22.62 10.34
C ILE A 363 -2.32 -23.16 9.10
N ALA A 364 -1.98 -22.66 7.91
CA ALA A 364 -2.60 -23.08 6.65
C ALA A 364 -2.17 -24.49 6.16
N LYS A 365 -1.22 -25.14 6.84
CA LYS A 365 -0.77 -26.52 6.55
C LYS A 365 -1.55 -27.60 7.31
N PHE A 366 -2.60 -27.25 8.05
CA PHE A 366 -3.48 -28.20 8.78
C PHE A 366 -4.92 -28.19 8.27
#